data_AF-A0AA86I3I0-F1
#
_entry.id   AF-A0AA86I3I0-F1
#
_cell.length_a   1.000
_cell.length_b   1.000
_cell.length_c   1.000
_cell.angle_alpha   90.00
_cell.angle_beta   90.00
_cell.angle_gamma   90.00
#
_symmetry.space_group_name_H-M   'P 1'
#
loop_
_entity.id
_entity.type
_entity.pdbx_description
1 polymer ?
#
loop_
_entity_poly.entity_id
_entity_poly.type
_entity_poly.pdbx_seq_one_letter_code
_entity_poly.pdbx_strand_id
1 'polypeptide(L)'
;MKRSKKSIIYLFIVLLCLSGWPSVSSAAGSVSAHSAILMEQKSGRVLYAKNADQVSRIASITKIMTAILAIESGKINKTVTVSHRAVGVEGSSVYLVEGEKIKLKDLVYGLMLRSGNDAAVAIAEAVGGSEDGFVYLMNKKAEEIGMTNTVFQNPHGLDDHENHRSTAHDMALLMRYAMNNKIFKEISGTKVYRMKHPEEKWDRVWKNKNKLLTTLYAYCTGGKTGYTKLAKRTLVTTATKDGMDLIAVTINAPDDWNDHISMYENAFDKYDMTSLAAKGELADIKDSFYKDQLYIKRNVVYPLTKKEQSSVEVKTTLIQPKKQWKETGKVPNVVGKLDIYRSGETIDSVPIYFEKQTEQQEGFFDRVKRLMFIQSGAKTDG
;
A
#
# COMPACT_ATOMS: atom_id res chain seq x y z
N MET A 1 8.17 51.08 18.65
CA MET A 1 6.90 50.39 18.27
C MET A 1 6.96 49.43 17.05
N LYS A 2 8.13 49.08 16.49
CA LYS A 2 8.22 48.15 15.32
C LYS A 2 8.60 46.68 15.64
N ARG A 3 8.99 46.35 16.87
CA ARG A 3 9.42 44.99 17.26
C ARG A 3 8.28 44.06 17.73
N SER A 4 7.13 44.57 18.18
CA SER A 4 6.03 43.71 18.69
C SER A 4 5.17 43.07 17.59
N LYS A 5 5.11 43.67 16.39
CA LYS A 5 4.27 43.13 15.30
C LYS A 5 4.83 41.86 14.66
N LYS A 6 6.15 41.66 14.66
CA LYS A 6 6.76 40.43 14.10
C LYS A 6 6.51 39.21 14.99
N SER A 7 6.55 39.36 16.31
CA SER A 7 6.29 38.25 17.25
C SER A 7 4.83 37.76 17.20
N ILE A 8 3.88 38.65 16.93
CA ILE A 8 2.45 38.29 16.78
C ILE A 8 2.21 37.49 15.48
N ILE A 9 2.95 37.79 14.41
CA ILE A 9 2.86 37.06 13.13
C ILE A 9 3.43 35.64 13.27
N TYR A 10 4.55 35.46 13.98
CA TYR A 10 5.09 34.12 14.25
C TYR A 10 4.17 33.29 15.16
N LEU A 11 3.52 33.91 16.14
CA LEU A 11 2.54 33.23 17.00
C LEU A 11 1.30 32.76 16.20
N PHE A 12 0.85 33.56 15.23
CA PHE A 12 -0.26 33.19 14.33
C PHE A 12 0.10 32.07 13.36
N ILE A 13 1.33 32.05 12.83
CA ILE A 13 1.80 30.97 11.93
C ILE A 13 1.97 29.65 12.69
N VAL A 14 2.42 29.68 13.95
CA VAL A 14 2.50 28.48 14.81
C VAL A 14 1.10 27.96 15.18
N LEU A 15 0.13 28.83 15.44
CA LEU A 15 -1.27 28.41 15.68
C LEU A 15 -1.96 27.83 14.44
N LEU A 16 -1.65 28.33 13.23
CA LEU A 16 -2.19 27.80 11.97
C LEU A 16 -1.60 26.43 11.57
N CYS A 17 -0.40 26.09 12.05
CA CYS A 17 0.18 24.76 11.85
C CYS A 17 -0.37 23.70 12.82
N LEU A 18 -1.06 24.10 13.90
CA LEU A 18 -1.67 23.17 14.87
C LEU A 18 -3.13 22.80 14.53
N SER A 19 -3.77 23.47 13.57
CA SER A 19 -5.18 23.26 13.22
C SER A 19 -5.42 22.30 12.04
N GLY A 20 -4.37 21.65 11.53
CA GLY A 20 -4.44 20.72 10.40
C GLY A 20 -4.24 19.24 10.75
N TRP A 21 -4.30 18.86 12.03
CA TRP A 21 -4.24 17.45 12.39
C TRP A 21 -5.61 16.81 12.21
N PRO A 22 -5.74 15.75 11.38
CA PRO A 22 -6.99 15.06 11.23
C PRO A 22 -7.43 14.58 12.61
N SER A 23 -8.65 14.96 12.98
CA SER A 23 -9.26 14.50 14.23
C SER A 23 -9.33 12.98 14.21
N VAL A 24 -8.41 12.33 14.92
CA VAL A 24 -8.47 10.89 15.14
C VAL A 24 -9.73 10.64 15.95
N SER A 25 -10.71 9.97 15.33
CA SER A 25 -11.96 9.60 15.98
C SER A 25 -11.64 8.65 17.14
N SER A 26 -11.62 9.19 18.36
CA SER A 26 -11.47 8.44 19.60
C SER A 26 -12.81 7.80 19.96
N ALA A 27 -13.06 6.62 19.39
CA ALA A 27 -14.04 5.66 19.94
C ALA A 27 -13.84 4.26 19.35
N ALA A 28 -12.60 3.76 19.26
CA ALA A 28 -12.37 2.31 19.16
C ALA A 28 -11.97 1.82 20.57
N GLY A 29 -12.51 0.67 20.98
CA GLY A 29 -12.22 0.07 22.29
C GLY A 29 -10.72 0.06 22.58
N SER A 30 -10.36 0.28 23.84
CA SER A 30 -8.96 0.36 24.25
C SER A 30 -8.23 -0.93 23.89
N VAL A 31 -7.32 -0.88 22.92
CA VAL A 31 -6.41 -1.99 22.63
C VAL A 31 -5.34 -2.10 23.72
N SER A 32 -4.91 -3.33 24.01
CA SER A 32 -3.85 -3.63 24.98
C SER A 32 -2.47 -3.11 24.53
N ALA A 33 -2.29 -2.95 23.22
CA ALA A 33 -1.06 -2.47 22.60
C ALA A 33 -0.58 -1.11 23.12
N HIS A 34 0.74 -0.96 23.29
CA HIS A 34 1.37 0.33 23.56
C HIS A 34 1.22 1.29 22.38
N SER A 35 1.49 0.78 21.17
CA SER A 35 1.26 1.49 19.90
C SER A 35 0.41 0.65 18.97
N ALA A 36 -0.53 1.27 18.28
CA ALA A 36 -1.42 0.62 17.32
C ALA A 36 -1.86 1.56 16.19
N ILE A 37 -2.16 0.98 15.03
CA ILE A 37 -2.78 1.67 13.90
C ILE A 37 -3.68 0.71 13.12
N LEU A 38 -4.77 1.24 12.58
CA LEU A 38 -5.62 0.59 11.58
C LEU A 38 -5.73 1.51 10.36
N MET A 39 -5.42 0.97 9.18
CA MET A 39 -5.37 1.69 7.92
C MET A 39 -6.19 0.97 6.85
N GLU A 40 -6.98 1.70 6.06
CA GLU A 40 -7.54 1.16 4.82
C GLU A 40 -6.48 1.18 3.72
N GLN A 41 -6.26 0.02 3.10
CA GLN A 41 -5.08 -0.22 2.27
C GLN A 41 -5.04 0.63 1.01
N LYS A 42 -6.16 0.83 0.30
CA LYS A 42 -6.13 1.52 -1.00
C LYS A 42 -5.93 3.02 -0.84
N SER A 43 -6.80 3.66 -0.07
CA SER A 43 -6.73 5.09 0.23
C SER A 43 -5.53 5.47 1.10
N GLY A 44 -5.05 4.53 1.93
CA GLY A 44 -4.06 4.84 2.96
C GLY A 44 -4.64 5.60 4.16
N ARG A 45 -5.97 5.73 4.24
CA ARG A 45 -6.64 6.43 5.32
C ARG A 45 -6.45 5.68 6.64
N VAL A 46 -5.98 6.41 7.65
CA VAL A 46 -5.94 5.93 9.03
C VAL A 46 -7.35 6.00 9.64
N LEU A 47 -7.84 4.86 10.13
CA LEU A 47 -9.16 4.72 10.75
C LEU A 47 -9.07 4.71 12.27
N TYR A 48 -7.94 4.27 12.82
CA TYR A 48 -7.61 4.27 14.25
C TYR A 48 -6.10 4.42 14.44
N ALA A 49 -5.70 5.15 15.48
CA ALA A 49 -4.29 5.31 15.86
C ALA A 49 -4.16 5.47 17.38
N LYS A 50 -3.15 4.83 17.96
CA LYS A 50 -2.69 4.99 19.35
C LYS A 50 -1.18 5.00 19.33
N ASN A 51 -0.53 6.12 19.69
CA ASN A 51 0.93 6.27 19.65
C ASN A 51 1.56 5.76 18.34
N ALA A 52 0.90 6.00 17.20
CA ALA A 52 1.22 5.32 15.95
C ALA A 52 2.61 5.67 15.41
N ASP A 53 3.09 6.89 15.69
CA ASP A 53 4.42 7.39 15.32
C ASP A 53 5.47 7.24 16.42
N GLN A 54 5.14 6.54 17.53
CA GLN A 54 6.11 6.30 18.59
C GLN A 54 7.14 5.26 18.16
N VAL A 55 8.41 5.70 18.11
CA VAL A 55 9.56 4.85 17.80
C VAL A 55 9.69 3.72 18.80
N SER A 56 9.77 2.49 18.30
CA SER A 56 9.85 1.27 19.09
C SER A 56 10.71 0.20 18.42
N ARG A 57 11.18 -0.76 19.22
CA ARG A 57 11.71 -2.03 18.71
C ARG A 57 10.56 -2.83 18.10
N ILE A 58 10.80 -3.44 16.96
CA ILE A 58 9.73 -4.09 16.17
C ILE A 58 9.85 -5.61 16.07
N ALA A 59 10.95 -6.20 16.52
CA ALA A 59 11.19 -7.64 16.40
C ALA A 59 11.00 -8.13 14.95
N SER A 60 10.50 -9.36 14.76
CA SER A 60 10.45 -10.02 13.45
C SER A 60 9.45 -9.46 12.43
N ILE A 61 8.69 -8.39 12.72
CA ILE A 61 7.92 -7.72 11.66
C ILE A 61 8.85 -6.98 10.68
N THR A 62 10.12 -6.75 11.05
CA THR A 62 11.24 -6.40 10.15
C THR A 62 11.30 -7.27 8.90
N LYS A 63 10.97 -8.56 9.04
CA LYS A 63 11.07 -9.53 7.94
C LYS A 63 10.10 -9.26 6.79
N ILE A 64 9.11 -8.38 6.97
CA ILE A 64 8.27 -7.89 5.87
C ILE A 64 9.14 -7.15 4.84
N MET A 65 10.06 -6.28 5.31
CA MET A 65 11.00 -5.57 4.44
C MET A 65 11.94 -6.55 3.72
N THR A 66 12.48 -7.51 4.47
CA THR A 66 13.35 -8.56 3.91
C THR A 66 12.65 -9.36 2.82
N ALA A 67 11.39 -9.75 3.05
CA ALA A 67 10.60 -10.51 2.08
C ALA A 67 10.31 -9.71 0.81
N ILE A 68 9.87 -8.45 0.93
CA ILE A 68 9.52 -7.66 -0.26
C ILE A 68 10.75 -7.35 -1.12
N LEU A 69 11.91 -7.06 -0.52
CA LEU A 69 13.15 -6.87 -1.27
C LEU A 69 13.62 -8.15 -1.98
N ALA A 70 13.46 -9.31 -1.35
CA ALA A 70 13.78 -10.58 -1.99
C ALA A 70 12.90 -10.83 -3.23
N ILE A 71 11.61 -10.50 -3.14
CA ILE A 71 10.65 -10.62 -4.24
C ILE A 71 10.97 -9.63 -5.37
N GLU A 72 11.30 -8.39 -5.04
CA GLU A 72 11.60 -7.32 -6.02
C GLU A 72 12.98 -7.45 -6.68
N SER A 73 13.87 -8.28 -6.11
CA SER A 73 15.24 -8.45 -6.60
C SER A 73 15.38 -9.02 -8.02
N GLY A 74 14.31 -9.55 -8.60
CA GLY A 74 14.36 -10.34 -9.85
C GLY A 74 15.02 -11.73 -9.68
N LYS A 75 15.46 -12.08 -8.48
CA LYS A 75 16.19 -13.34 -8.17
C LYS A 75 15.31 -14.39 -7.49
N ILE A 76 13.98 -14.21 -7.41
CA ILE A 76 13.10 -15.07 -6.59
C ILE A 76 13.17 -16.57 -6.95
N ASN A 77 13.51 -16.89 -8.21
CA ASN A 77 13.67 -18.28 -8.68
C ASN A 77 15.13 -18.79 -8.63
N LYS A 78 16.09 -17.97 -8.19
CA LYS A 78 17.50 -18.33 -8.10
C LYS A 78 17.72 -19.33 -6.95
N THR A 79 18.58 -20.30 -7.19
CA THR A 79 19.10 -21.18 -6.13
C THR A 79 20.18 -20.45 -5.33
N VAL A 80 20.01 -20.43 -4.02
CA VAL A 80 20.93 -19.89 -3.01
C VAL A 80 21.66 -21.05 -2.38
N THR A 81 22.98 -20.92 -2.22
CA THR A 81 23.79 -21.82 -1.39
C THR A 81 23.87 -21.22 0.00
N VAL A 82 23.42 -21.94 1.01
CA VAL A 82 23.45 -21.48 2.40
C VAL A 82 24.90 -21.38 2.89
N SER A 83 25.27 -20.24 3.44
CA SER A 83 26.60 -20.00 4.01
C SER A 83 26.68 -20.46 5.47
N HIS A 84 27.90 -20.63 5.99
CA HIS A 84 28.12 -20.86 7.42
C HIS A 84 27.47 -19.79 8.31
N ARG A 85 27.52 -18.51 7.89
CA ARG A 85 26.96 -17.37 8.65
C ARG A 85 25.45 -17.44 8.81
N ALA A 86 24.75 -17.99 7.82
CA ALA A 86 23.30 -18.17 7.90
C ALA A 86 22.90 -19.29 8.87
N VAL A 87 23.81 -20.20 9.23
CA VAL A 87 23.53 -21.32 10.13
C VAL A 87 23.75 -20.90 11.59
N GLY A 88 22.86 -21.35 12.48
CA GLY A 88 23.03 -21.13 13.92
C GLY A 88 22.68 -19.73 14.43
N VAL A 89 22.11 -18.86 13.58
CA VAL A 89 21.56 -17.56 14.01
C VAL A 89 20.53 -17.78 15.10
N GLU A 90 20.66 -17.04 16.21
CA GLU A 90 19.82 -17.25 17.40
C GLU A 90 18.32 -17.08 17.10
N GLY A 91 17.46 -17.69 17.94
CA GLY A 91 16.01 -17.52 17.85
C GLY A 91 15.31 -18.47 16.89
N SER A 92 14.32 -17.96 16.14
CA SER A 92 13.54 -18.81 15.22
C SER A 92 14.38 -19.19 14.00
N SER A 93 14.34 -20.45 13.62
CA SER A 93 15.10 -21.00 12.49
C SER A 93 14.19 -21.90 11.63
N VAL A 94 14.55 -22.05 10.35
CA VAL A 94 14.01 -23.10 9.48
C VAL A 94 14.96 -24.30 9.31
N TYR A 95 16.03 -24.31 10.11
CA TYR A 95 17.05 -25.33 10.24
C TYR A 95 17.82 -25.56 8.93
N LEU A 96 18.25 -24.45 8.31
CA LEU A 96 19.13 -24.52 7.14
C LEU A 96 20.48 -25.16 7.50
N VAL A 97 21.03 -25.90 6.55
CA VAL A 97 22.36 -26.54 6.68
C VAL A 97 23.37 -25.83 5.78
N GLU A 98 24.61 -25.71 6.22
CA GLU A 98 25.68 -25.11 5.42
C GLU A 98 25.88 -25.89 4.11
N GLY A 99 25.96 -25.18 2.98
CA GLY A 99 26.06 -25.78 1.66
C GLY A 99 24.72 -26.18 1.02
N GLU A 100 23.61 -26.17 1.79
CA GLU A 100 22.27 -26.49 1.28
C GLU A 100 21.92 -25.58 0.09
N LYS A 101 21.42 -26.19 -1.00
CA LYS A 101 20.94 -25.48 -2.19
C LYS A 101 19.43 -25.34 -2.15
N ILE A 102 18.94 -24.11 -1.96
CA ILE A 102 17.52 -23.81 -1.76
C ILE A 102 17.09 -22.63 -2.63
N LYS A 103 15.86 -22.64 -3.17
CA LYS A 103 15.38 -21.50 -3.97
C LYS A 103 15.11 -20.30 -3.06
N LEU A 104 15.37 -19.10 -3.58
CA LEU A 104 15.08 -17.86 -2.86
C LEU A 104 13.59 -17.77 -2.48
N LYS A 105 12.67 -18.21 -3.36
CA LYS A 105 11.23 -18.31 -3.07
C LYS A 105 10.96 -19.11 -1.79
N ASP A 106 11.62 -20.25 -1.64
CA ASP A 106 11.43 -21.15 -0.50
C ASP A 106 11.98 -20.52 0.78
N LEU A 107 13.13 -19.85 0.71
CA LEU A 107 13.64 -19.04 1.82
C LEU A 107 12.64 -17.96 2.25
N VAL A 108 11.99 -17.27 1.32
CA VAL A 108 10.97 -16.25 1.65
C VAL A 108 9.75 -16.87 2.32
N TYR A 109 9.33 -18.08 1.92
CA TYR A 109 8.30 -18.83 2.66
C TYR A 109 8.74 -19.18 4.08
N GLY A 110 9.97 -19.68 4.25
CA GLY A 110 10.52 -19.99 5.57
C GLY A 110 10.62 -18.75 6.47
N LEU A 111 11.06 -17.64 5.90
CA LEU A 111 11.13 -16.32 6.52
C LEU A 111 9.75 -15.86 7.02
N MET A 112 8.73 -15.88 6.16
CA MET A 112 7.41 -15.33 6.50
C MET A 112 6.59 -16.26 7.41
N LEU A 113 6.55 -17.56 7.12
CA LEU A 113 5.71 -18.52 7.85
C LEU A 113 6.33 -18.95 9.18
N ARG A 114 7.65 -19.14 9.22
CA ARG A 114 8.38 -19.66 10.39
C ARG A 114 9.21 -18.62 11.09
N SER A 115 9.39 -17.44 10.50
CA SER A 115 10.22 -16.38 11.06
C SER A 115 11.69 -16.77 11.17
N GLY A 116 12.18 -17.63 10.28
CA GLY A 116 13.57 -18.10 10.28
C GLY A 116 14.56 -16.94 10.14
N ASN A 117 15.48 -16.81 11.09
CA ASN A 117 16.55 -15.82 11.09
C ASN A 117 17.68 -16.27 10.16
N ASP A 118 17.98 -17.56 10.14
CA ASP A 118 18.82 -18.23 9.14
C ASP A 118 18.38 -17.93 7.70
N ALA A 119 17.08 -18.03 7.41
CA ALA A 119 16.52 -17.66 6.12
C ALA A 119 16.70 -16.16 5.82
N ALA A 120 16.60 -15.29 6.83
CA ALA A 120 16.79 -13.86 6.66
C ALA A 120 18.22 -13.51 6.26
N VAL A 121 19.21 -14.12 6.92
CA VAL A 121 20.64 -13.93 6.60
C VAL A 121 20.96 -14.49 5.21
N ALA A 122 20.50 -15.70 4.88
CA ALA A 122 20.70 -16.28 3.55
C ALA A 122 20.08 -15.42 2.42
N ILE A 123 18.90 -14.85 2.66
CA ILE A 123 18.25 -13.90 1.74
C ILE A 123 19.10 -12.64 1.59
N ALA A 124 19.58 -12.08 2.71
CA ALA A 124 20.36 -10.86 2.72
C ALA A 124 21.65 -11.00 1.89
N GLU A 125 22.40 -12.08 2.12
CA GLU A 125 23.61 -12.39 1.35
C GLU A 125 23.30 -12.60 -0.15
N ALA A 126 22.23 -13.34 -0.48
CA ALA A 126 21.89 -13.63 -1.87
C ALA A 126 21.44 -12.40 -2.68
N VAL A 127 20.73 -11.48 -2.01
CA VAL A 127 20.12 -10.30 -2.65
C VAL A 127 21.05 -9.10 -2.60
N GLY A 128 21.57 -8.78 -1.42
CA GLY A 128 22.42 -7.62 -1.14
C GLY A 128 23.93 -7.89 -1.23
N GLY A 129 24.35 -9.13 -1.43
CA GLY A 129 25.77 -9.52 -1.49
C GLY A 129 26.43 -9.69 -0.11
N SER A 130 25.89 -9.01 0.90
CA SER A 130 26.22 -9.14 2.32
C SER A 130 25.02 -8.68 3.16
N GLU A 131 25.05 -8.89 4.48
CA GLU A 131 24.04 -8.35 5.38
C GLU A 131 24.02 -6.82 5.35
N ASP A 132 25.19 -6.17 5.41
CA ASP A 132 25.31 -4.70 5.32
C ASP A 132 24.76 -4.15 4.00
N GLY A 133 25.10 -4.80 2.88
CA GLY A 133 24.59 -4.44 1.56
C GLY A 133 23.07 -4.58 1.48
N PHE A 134 22.51 -5.59 2.14
CA PHE A 134 21.07 -5.76 2.23
C PHE A 134 20.41 -4.73 3.16
N VAL A 135 21.00 -4.44 4.32
CA VAL A 135 20.52 -3.40 5.24
C VAL A 135 20.52 -2.02 4.58
N TYR A 136 21.51 -1.73 3.73
CA TYR A 136 21.49 -0.53 2.88
C TYR A 136 20.23 -0.50 1.98
N LEU A 137 19.90 -1.61 1.31
CA LEU A 137 18.69 -1.71 0.49
C LEU A 137 17.40 -1.57 1.32
N MET A 138 17.36 -2.13 2.53
CA MET A 138 16.24 -1.99 3.46
C MET A 138 15.97 -0.53 3.81
N ASN A 139 17.01 0.21 4.16
CA ASN A 139 16.87 1.63 4.52
C ASN A 139 16.57 2.50 3.28
N LYS A 140 17.15 2.19 2.11
CA LYS A 140 16.76 2.86 0.86
C LYS A 140 15.29 2.67 0.53
N LYS A 141 14.78 1.45 0.66
CA LYS A 141 13.34 1.18 0.46
C LYS A 141 12.48 1.90 1.49
N ALA A 142 12.90 1.95 2.76
CA ALA A 142 12.20 2.70 3.80
C ALA A 142 12.05 4.19 3.44
N GLU A 143 13.13 4.82 2.96
CA GLU A 143 13.11 6.20 2.45
C GLU A 143 12.14 6.35 1.26
N GLU A 144 12.22 5.46 0.27
CA GLU A 144 11.38 5.49 -0.95
C GLU A 144 9.88 5.42 -0.65
N ILE A 145 9.48 4.64 0.36
CA ILE A 145 8.07 4.43 0.71
C ILE A 145 7.60 5.31 1.87
N GLY A 146 8.44 6.25 2.32
CA GLY A 146 8.07 7.28 3.29
C GLY A 146 8.07 6.83 4.76
N MET A 147 8.82 5.78 5.12
CA MET A 147 8.99 5.32 6.50
C MET A 147 10.03 6.18 7.24
N THR A 148 9.67 7.44 7.53
CA THR A 148 10.61 8.47 8.03
C THR A 148 11.11 8.25 9.45
N ASN A 149 10.48 7.36 10.22
CA ASN A 149 10.85 7.03 11.60
C ASN A 149 11.46 5.63 11.73
N THR A 150 11.92 5.05 10.61
CA THR A 150 12.43 3.68 10.54
C THR A 150 13.93 3.64 10.25
N VAL A 151 14.63 2.76 10.96
CA VAL A 151 16.02 2.40 10.69
C VAL A 151 16.19 0.89 10.89
N PHE A 152 16.61 0.20 9.84
CA PHE A 152 16.97 -1.21 9.89
C PHE A 152 18.48 -1.36 10.11
N GLN A 153 18.86 -2.34 10.93
CA GLN A 153 20.27 -2.68 11.22
C GLN A 153 20.60 -4.15 10.92
N ASN A 154 19.59 -4.98 10.66
CA ASN A 154 19.74 -6.40 10.35
C ASN A 154 18.47 -6.87 9.57
N PRO A 155 18.49 -8.05 8.92
CA PRO A 155 17.37 -8.52 8.10
C PRO A 155 16.27 -9.26 8.89
N HIS A 156 16.44 -9.47 10.20
CA HIS A 156 15.57 -10.34 10.99
C HIS A 156 14.84 -9.66 12.16
N GLY A 157 15.33 -8.54 12.67
CA GLY A 157 14.80 -7.83 13.84
C GLY A 157 15.18 -8.48 15.17
N LEU A 158 16.39 -9.05 15.28
CA LEU A 158 16.94 -9.41 16.60
C LEU A 158 17.46 -8.13 17.27
N ASP A 159 17.56 -8.16 18.60
CA ASP A 159 18.03 -7.03 19.42
C ASP A 159 19.57 -7.01 19.55
N ASP A 160 20.28 -7.26 18.46
CA ASP A 160 21.76 -7.24 18.39
C ASP A 160 22.34 -5.83 18.12
N HIS A 161 21.47 -4.87 17.77
CA HIS A 161 21.83 -3.46 17.56
C HIS A 161 20.87 -2.54 18.34
N GLU A 162 21.39 -1.40 18.80
CA GLU A 162 20.61 -0.43 19.59
C GLU A 162 19.61 0.36 18.74
N ASN A 163 19.98 0.73 17.52
CA ASN A 163 19.22 1.66 16.67
C ASN A 163 18.25 0.98 15.68
N HIS A 164 17.97 -0.32 15.82
CA HIS A 164 16.99 -1.03 15.00
C HIS A 164 15.56 -0.69 15.44
N ARG A 165 14.83 0.10 14.65
CA ARG A 165 13.56 0.70 15.08
C ARG A 165 12.60 1.03 13.94
N SER A 166 11.33 1.17 14.28
CA SER A 166 10.26 1.68 13.40
C SER A 166 9.08 2.17 14.25
N THR A 167 7.94 2.43 13.62
CA THR A 167 6.69 2.85 14.27
C THR A 167 5.53 1.99 13.77
N ALA A 168 4.36 2.04 14.44
CA ALA A 168 3.19 1.31 13.94
C ALA A 168 2.73 1.87 12.58
N HIS A 169 2.80 3.20 12.41
CA HIS A 169 2.49 3.88 11.17
C HIS A 169 3.40 3.45 10.01
N ASP A 170 4.72 3.49 10.20
CA ASP A 170 5.68 3.09 9.18
C ASP A 170 5.53 1.62 8.78
N MET A 171 5.28 0.74 9.75
CA MET A 171 5.01 -0.67 9.48
C MET A 171 3.70 -0.89 8.70
N ALA A 172 2.69 -0.03 8.89
CA ALA A 172 1.48 -0.05 8.06
C ALA A 172 1.76 0.42 6.62
N LEU A 173 2.61 1.44 6.44
CA LEU A 173 3.07 1.86 5.11
C LEU A 173 3.82 0.73 4.39
N LEU A 174 4.73 0.04 5.09
CA LEU A 174 5.47 -1.09 4.56
C LEU A 174 4.53 -2.23 4.15
N MET A 175 3.57 -2.59 4.99
CA MET A 175 2.61 -3.64 4.66
C MET A 175 1.72 -3.24 3.48
N ARG A 176 1.29 -1.97 3.42
CA ARG A 176 0.52 -1.42 2.30
C ARG A 176 1.28 -1.52 0.98
N TYR A 177 2.56 -1.14 1.00
CA TYR A 177 3.45 -1.28 -0.15
C TYR A 177 3.59 -2.75 -0.57
N ALA A 178 3.94 -3.62 0.39
CA ALA A 178 4.18 -5.04 0.12
C ALA A 178 2.93 -5.76 -0.41
N MET A 179 1.73 -5.43 0.08
CA MET A 179 0.47 -6.04 -0.34
C MET A 179 0.00 -5.63 -1.75
N ASN A 180 0.65 -4.65 -2.39
CA ASN A 180 0.47 -4.37 -3.82
C ASN A 180 1.22 -5.38 -4.71
N ASN A 181 2.16 -6.15 -4.15
CA ASN A 181 2.87 -7.20 -4.86
C ASN A 181 2.12 -8.54 -4.77
N LYS A 182 1.78 -9.13 -5.92
CA LYS A 182 1.01 -10.39 -6.00
C LYS A 182 1.72 -11.58 -5.32
N ILE A 183 3.05 -11.68 -5.46
CA ILE A 183 3.84 -12.76 -4.85
C ILE A 183 3.88 -12.60 -3.33
N PHE A 184 4.03 -11.37 -2.84
CA PHE A 184 4.01 -11.11 -1.40
C PHE A 184 2.63 -11.47 -0.81
N LYS A 185 1.54 -11.09 -1.49
CA LYS A 185 0.17 -11.44 -1.09
C LYS A 185 -0.04 -12.97 -1.01
N GLU A 186 0.45 -13.72 -1.99
CA GLU A 186 0.43 -15.21 -1.98
C GLU A 186 1.16 -15.76 -0.75
N ILE A 187 2.41 -15.35 -0.54
CA ILE A 187 3.25 -15.85 0.54
C ILE A 187 2.66 -15.50 1.92
N SER A 188 2.27 -14.25 2.11
CA SER A 188 1.68 -13.75 3.36
C SER A 188 0.38 -14.47 3.73
N GLY A 189 -0.45 -14.79 2.73
CA GLY A 189 -1.72 -15.51 2.89
C GLY A 189 -1.61 -17.04 2.93
N THR A 190 -0.40 -17.60 2.79
CA THR A 190 -0.21 -19.06 2.80
C THR A 190 -0.28 -19.62 4.21
N LYS A 191 -1.17 -20.59 4.45
CA LYS A 191 -1.34 -21.28 5.75
C LYS A 191 -0.29 -22.37 5.97
N VAL A 192 -0.01 -23.16 4.93
CA VAL A 192 0.96 -24.26 4.95
C VAL A 192 1.72 -24.25 3.63
N TYR A 193 3.05 -24.31 3.71
CA TYR A 193 3.94 -24.43 2.57
C TYR A 193 4.70 -25.75 2.64
N ARG A 194 4.85 -26.43 1.51
CA ARG A 194 5.55 -27.71 1.38
C ARG A 194 6.54 -27.61 0.24
N MET A 195 7.78 -28.02 0.50
CA MET A 195 8.80 -28.20 -0.52
C MET A 195 9.53 -29.52 -0.31
N LYS A 196 10.09 -30.07 -1.38
CA LYS A 196 11.01 -31.21 -1.26
C LYS A 196 12.26 -30.76 -0.54
N HIS A 197 12.74 -31.55 0.41
CA HIS A 197 14.05 -31.29 0.99
C HIS A 197 15.12 -31.56 -0.08
N PRO A 198 16.13 -30.70 -0.25
CA PRO A 198 17.14 -30.90 -1.29
C PRO A 198 17.98 -32.16 -1.06
N GLU A 199 18.19 -32.53 0.21
CA GLU A 199 19.13 -33.60 0.61
C GLU A 199 18.45 -34.77 1.33
N GLU A 200 17.17 -34.65 1.69
CA GLU A 200 16.48 -35.64 2.53
C GLU A 200 15.32 -36.28 1.78
N LYS A 201 14.93 -37.49 2.18
CA LYS A 201 13.82 -38.23 1.55
C LYS A 201 12.43 -37.70 1.93
N TRP A 202 12.35 -36.78 2.89
CA TRP A 202 11.09 -36.20 3.39
C TRP A 202 10.95 -34.74 2.93
N ASP A 203 9.70 -34.25 2.85
CA ASP A 203 9.42 -32.86 2.48
C ASP A 203 9.55 -31.91 3.68
N ARG A 204 10.14 -30.73 3.48
CA ARG A 204 10.07 -29.65 4.47
C ARG A 204 8.68 -29.01 4.42
N VAL A 205 7.97 -29.03 5.55
CA VAL A 205 6.63 -28.46 5.69
C VAL A 205 6.62 -27.37 6.74
N TRP A 206 6.12 -26.19 6.37
CA TRP A 206 6.04 -25.04 7.24
C TRP A 206 4.59 -24.58 7.41
N LYS A 207 4.12 -24.56 8.65
CA LYS A 207 2.85 -23.93 9.02
C LYS A 207 3.07 -22.47 9.44
N ASN A 208 2.23 -21.58 8.96
CA ASN A 208 2.28 -20.16 9.29
C ASN A 208 2.04 -19.94 10.79
N LYS A 209 2.85 -19.09 11.43
CA LYS A 209 2.69 -18.70 12.85
C LYS A 209 1.55 -17.71 13.09
N ASN A 210 1.01 -17.08 12.05
CA ASN A 210 -0.13 -16.16 12.15
C ASN A 210 -1.42 -16.91 12.52
N LYS A 211 -1.87 -16.76 13.77
CA LYS A 211 -3.08 -17.43 14.27
C LYS A 211 -4.36 -16.83 13.70
N LEU A 212 -4.40 -15.55 13.34
CA LEU A 212 -5.57 -14.97 12.66
C LEU A 212 -5.83 -15.71 11.35
N LEU A 213 -4.79 -15.84 10.52
CA LEU A 213 -4.88 -16.51 9.23
C LEU A 213 -5.20 -18.00 9.36
N THR A 214 -4.57 -18.69 10.31
CA THR A 214 -4.64 -20.15 10.37
C THR A 214 -5.87 -20.67 11.11
N THR A 215 -6.36 -19.97 12.14
CA THR A 215 -7.42 -20.53 13.02
C THR A 215 -8.40 -19.52 13.60
N LEU A 216 -8.04 -18.25 13.80
CA LEU A 216 -8.83 -17.34 14.65
C LEU A 216 -9.76 -16.39 13.89
N TYR A 217 -9.45 -16.03 12.64
CA TYR A 217 -10.18 -14.96 11.97
C TYR A 217 -10.38 -15.21 10.48
N ALA A 218 -11.64 -15.43 10.08
CA ALA A 218 -12.03 -15.82 8.72
C ALA A 218 -11.64 -14.79 7.65
N TYR A 219 -11.66 -13.50 8.00
CA TYR A 219 -11.34 -12.42 7.07
C TYR A 219 -9.84 -12.12 6.95
N CYS A 220 -8.98 -12.77 7.75
CA CYS A 220 -7.54 -12.51 7.69
C CYS A 220 -6.93 -13.00 6.37
N THR A 221 -6.18 -12.12 5.70
CA THR A 221 -5.58 -12.36 4.38
C THR A 221 -4.06 -12.47 4.42
N GLY A 222 -3.43 -12.22 5.57
CA GLY A 222 -1.97 -12.37 5.75
C GLY A 222 -1.43 -11.60 6.94
N GLY A 223 -0.12 -11.65 7.14
CA GLY A 223 0.56 -10.90 8.19
C GLY A 223 1.89 -11.48 8.64
N LYS A 224 2.50 -10.83 9.64
CA LYS A 224 3.74 -11.25 10.28
C LYS A 224 3.70 -10.98 11.79
N THR A 225 4.09 -11.99 12.56
CA THR A 225 4.31 -11.89 14.02
C THR A 225 5.75 -11.50 14.35
N GLY A 226 5.95 -10.90 15.52
CA GLY A 226 7.25 -10.67 16.11
C GLY A 226 7.23 -10.79 17.63
N TYR A 227 8.35 -11.22 18.19
CA TYR A 227 8.57 -11.19 19.63
C TYR A 227 10.07 -11.14 19.92
N THR A 228 10.46 -10.24 20.81
CA THR A 228 11.71 -10.33 21.57
C THR A 228 11.44 -9.92 23.01
N LYS A 229 12.41 -10.14 23.90
CA LYS A 229 12.29 -9.72 25.31
C LYS A 229 12.09 -8.21 25.44
N LEU A 230 12.70 -7.41 24.55
CA LEU A 230 12.65 -5.95 24.59
C LEU A 230 11.45 -5.37 23.83
N ALA A 231 11.17 -5.85 22.61
CA ALA A 231 10.04 -5.37 21.80
C ALA A 231 8.67 -5.85 22.32
N LYS A 232 8.65 -6.93 23.11
CA LYS A 232 7.44 -7.71 23.44
C LYS A 232 6.75 -8.19 22.16
N ARG A 233 5.45 -8.47 22.23
CA ARG A 233 4.66 -8.98 21.09
C ARG A 233 4.40 -7.86 20.09
N THR A 234 4.73 -8.10 18.83
CA THR A 234 4.45 -7.22 17.70
C THR A 234 3.71 -7.98 16.62
N LEU A 235 2.77 -7.33 15.95
CA LEU A 235 1.93 -7.98 14.95
C LEU A 235 1.55 -7.00 13.85
N VAL A 236 1.70 -7.44 12.60
CA VAL A 236 1.15 -6.77 11.42
C VAL A 236 0.24 -7.78 10.72
N THR A 237 -1.03 -7.45 10.48
CA THR A 237 -1.92 -8.33 9.70
C THR A 237 -2.73 -7.55 8.69
N THR A 238 -3.35 -8.30 7.79
CA THR A 238 -4.35 -7.80 6.84
C THR A 238 -5.64 -8.59 6.95
N ALA A 239 -6.76 -7.92 6.67
CA ALA A 239 -8.07 -8.55 6.57
C ALA A 239 -8.91 -7.87 5.47
N THR A 240 -9.77 -8.66 4.82
CA THR A 240 -10.67 -8.17 3.77
C THR A 240 -12.09 -8.65 4.02
N LYS A 241 -13.04 -7.72 4.03
CA LYS A 241 -14.48 -8.00 4.12
C LYS A 241 -15.24 -6.97 3.29
N ASP A 242 -16.22 -7.41 2.51
CA ASP A 242 -17.10 -6.57 1.69
C ASP A 242 -16.36 -5.52 0.82
N GLY A 243 -15.21 -5.92 0.27
CA GLY A 243 -14.39 -5.08 -0.61
C GLY A 243 -13.51 -4.03 0.09
N MET A 244 -13.56 -3.94 1.43
CA MET A 244 -12.67 -3.13 2.25
C MET A 244 -11.45 -3.94 2.67
N ASP A 245 -10.26 -3.45 2.30
CA ASP A 245 -8.97 -4.06 2.64
C ASP A 245 -8.34 -3.27 3.80
N LEU A 246 -8.09 -3.92 4.94
CA LEU A 246 -7.57 -3.29 6.15
C LEU A 246 -6.21 -3.84 6.55
N ILE A 247 -5.34 -2.96 7.04
CA ILE A 247 -4.03 -3.26 7.63
C ILE A 247 -4.06 -2.85 9.09
N ALA A 248 -3.72 -3.76 9.99
CA ALA A 248 -3.58 -3.48 11.41
C ALA A 248 -2.15 -3.74 11.86
N VAL A 249 -1.62 -2.87 12.71
CA VAL A 249 -0.33 -3.05 13.38
C VAL A 249 -0.48 -2.81 14.87
N THR A 250 0.12 -3.68 15.68
CA THR A 250 0.30 -3.47 17.11
C THR A 250 1.76 -3.73 17.51
N ILE A 251 2.25 -2.90 18.43
CA ILE A 251 3.60 -3.01 19.01
C ILE A 251 3.46 -3.01 20.52
N ASN A 252 4.15 -3.98 21.16
CA ASN A 252 4.05 -4.25 22.58
C ASN A 252 2.60 -4.46 23.03
N ALA A 253 2.00 -5.56 22.53
CA ALA A 253 0.60 -5.88 22.70
C ALA A 253 0.41 -7.31 23.26
N PRO A 254 0.19 -7.48 24.57
CA PRO A 254 0.01 -8.80 25.17
C PRO A 254 -1.18 -9.57 24.58
N ASP A 255 -2.22 -8.86 24.14
CA ASP A 255 -3.44 -9.41 23.55
C ASP A 255 -3.59 -9.08 22.04
N ASP A 256 -2.45 -9.02 21.33
CA ASP A 256 -2.35 -8.65 19.90
C ASP A 256 -3.39 -9.31 18.97
N TRP A 257 -3.73 -10.58 19.19
CA TRP A 257 -4.73 -11.28 18.38
C TRP A 257 -6.14 -10.70 18.53
N ASN A 258 -6.60 -10.49 19.76
CA ASN A 258 -7.93 -9.94 20.01
C ASN A 258 -7.98 -8.44 19.71
N ASP A 259 -6.89 -7.71 19.95
CA ASP A 259 -6.74 -6.31 19.56
C ASP A 259 -6.97 -6.14 18.04
N HIS A 260 -6.33 -7.00 17.23
CA HIS A 260 -6.49 -6.95 15.77
C HIS A 260 -7.91 -7.30 15.32
N ILE A 261 -8.51 -8.36 15.85
CA ILE A 261 -9.91 -8.74 15.54
C ILE A 261 -10.86 -7.58 15.89
N SER A 262 -10.69 -6.99 17.07
CA SER A 262 -11.52 -5.88 17.55
C SER A 262 -11.39 -4.65 16.66
N MET A 263 -10.16 -4.30 16.24
CA MET A 263 -9.94 -3.20 15.30
C MET A 263 -10.62 -3.46 13.94
N TYR A 264 -10.50 -4.66 13.39
CA TYR A 264 -11.13 -5.01 12.12
C TYR A 264 -12.65 -4.98 12.19
N GLU A 265 -13.26 -5.67 13.16
CA GLU A 265 -14.71 -5.70 13.30
C GLU A 265 -15.28 -4.29 13.56
N ASN A 266 -14.58 -3.47 14.35
CA ASN A 266 -15.00 -2.09 14.57
C ASN A 266 -14.99 -1.26 13.28
N ALA A 267 -14.01 -1.47 12.40
CA ALA A 267 -13.96 -0.75 11.14
C ALA A 267 -15.00 -1.26 10.15
N PHE A 268 -15.18 -2.57 10.01
CA PHE A 268 -16.19 -3.16 9.14
C PHE A 268 -17.62 -2.81 9.56
N ASP A 269 -17.87 -2.55 10.85
CA ASP A 269 -19.17 -2.09 11.35
C ASP A 269 -19.43 -0.59 11.09
N LYS A 270 -18.37 0.24 11.18
CA LYS A 270 -18.52 1.70 11.17
C LYS A 270 -18.32 2.37 9.81
N TYR A 271 -17.55 1.76 8.93
CA TYR A 271 -17.12 2.37 7.67
C TYR A 271 -17.71 1.64 6.47
N ASP A 272 -18.17 2.42 5.50
CA ASP A 272 -18.59 1.93 4.19
C ASP A 272 -17.60 2.41 3.13
N MET A 273 -17.27 1.54 2.17
CA MET A 273 -16.52 1.93 0.97
C MET A 273 -17.42 2.74 0.04
N THR A 274 -17.40 4.07 0.19
CA THR A 274 -18.33 4.98 -0.49
C THR A 274 -17.76 5.44 -1.83
N SER A 275 -18.55 5.31 -2.90
CA SER A 275 -18.20 5.83 -4.23
C SER A 275 -18.47 7.34 -4.29
N LEU A 276 -17.41 8.14 -4.44
CA LEU A 276 -17.46 9.60 -4.49
C LEU A 276 -17.46 10.15 -5.91
N ALA A 277 -16.87 9.40 -6.85
CA ALA A 277 -16.94 9.66 -8.28
C ALA A 277 -16.74 8.37 -9.06
N ALA A 278 -17.55 8.15 -10.10
CA ALA A 278 -17.44 6.98 -10.96
C ALA A 278 -16.50 7.26 -12.14
N LYS A 279 -15.74 6.24 -12.55
CA LYS A 279 -15.01 6.23 -13.82
C LYS A 279 -15.99 6.47 -14.96
N GLY A 280 -15.59 7.30 -15.90
CA GLY A 280 -16.40 7.63 -17.08
C GLY A 280 -16.73 9.11 -17.11
N GLU A 281 -17.79 9.43 -17.84
CA GLU A 281 -18.24 10.77 -18.13
C GLU A 281 -18.64 11.55 -16.86
N LEU A 282 -18.30 12.84 -16.83
CA LEU A 282 -18.73 13.75 -15.78
C LEU A 282 -20.02 14.47 -16.20
N ALA A 283 -21.08 14.29 -15.42
CA ALA A 283 -22.34 15.01 -15.58
C ALA A 283 -22.27 16.46 -15.07
N ASP A 284 -23.30 17.25 -15.40
CA ASP A 284 -23.57 18.60 -14.85
C ASP A 284 -22.48 19.65 -15.10
N ILE A 285 -21.72 19.50 -16.20
CA ILE A 285 -20.74 20.49 -16.63
C ILE A 285 -21.46 21.71 -17.23
N LYS A 286 -21.37 22.85 -16.52
CA LYS A 286 -22.02 24.11 -16.93
C LYS A 286 -21.35 24.79 -18.13
N ASP A 287 -20.08 24.51 -18.38
CA ASP A 287 -19.34 25.09 -19.50
C ASP A 287 -19.74 24.38 -20.79
N SER A 288 -20.37 25.10 -21.71
CA SER A 288 -20.86 24.56 -22.98
C SER A 288 -19.77 24.00 -23.88
N PHE A 289 -18.53 24.47 -23.74
CA PHE A 289 -17.39 23.95 -24.51
C PHE A 289 -17.04 22.51 -24.10
N TYR A 290 -17.22 22.18 -22.82
CA TYR A 290 -16.84 20.90 -22.24
C TYR A 290 -17.99 19.92 -22.05
N LYS A 291 -19.22 20.37 -22.35
CA LYS A 291 -20.42 19.56 -22.17
C LYS A 291 -20.25 18.20 -22.88
N ASP A 292 -20.54 17.13 -22.15
CA ASP A 292 -20.53 15.73 -22.58
C ASP A 292 -19.17 15.25 -23.17
N GLN A 293 -18.07 15.91 -22.79
CA GLN A 293 -16.72 15.65 -23.31
C GLN A 293 -15.69 15.43 -22.20
N LEU A 294 -16.11 15.40 -20.93
CA LEU A 294 -15.22 15.26 -19.79
C LEU A 294 -15.38 13.90 -19.14
N TYR A 295 -14.26 13.28 -18.77
CA TYR A 295 -14.28 12.00 -18.06
C TYR A 295 -13.13 11.87 -17.07
N ILE A 296 -13.30 10.97 -16.10
CA ILE A 296 -12.23 10.53 -15.20
C ILE A 296 -11.87 9.06 -15.45
N LYS A 297 -10.57 8.74 -15.32
CA LYS A 297 -10.04 7.40 -15.69
C LYS A 297 -10.18 6.33 -14.62
N ARG A 298 -10.58 6.69 -13.40
CA ARG A 298 -10.73 5.75 -12.27
C ARG A 298 -11.92 6.13 -11.38
N ASN A 299 -12.45 5.14 -10.68
CA ASN A 299 -13.37 5.38 -9.58
C ASN A 299 -12.62 6.07 -8.42
N VAL A 300 -13.32 6.93 -7.71
CA VAL A 300 -12.90 7.48 -6.42
C VAL A 300 -13.77 6.82 -5.36
N VAL A 301 -13.18 5.91 -4.59
CA VAL A 301 -13.84 5.19 -3.51
C VAL A 301 -13.07 5.44 -2.22
N TYR A 302 -13.77 5.77 -1.14
CA TYR A 302 -13.14 6.15 0.12
C TYR A 302 -13.92 5.56 1.32
N PRO A 303 -13.23 5.04 2.35
CA PRO A 303 -13.91 4.54 3.54
C PRO A 303 -14.44 5.73 4.35
N LEU A 304 -15.75 5.78 4.59
CA LEU A 304 -16.43 6.84 5.34
C LEU A 304 -17.42 6.24 6.32
N THR A 305 -17.52 6.83 7.51
CA THR A 305 -18.68 6.55 8.37
C THR A 305 -19.93 7.25 7.83
N LYS A 306 -21.12 6.80 8.24
CA LYS A 306 -22.39 7.46 7.89
C LYS A 306 -22.40 8.96 8.21
N LYS A 307 -21.77 9.37 9.31
CA LYS A 307 -21.63 10.78 9.71
C LYS A 307 -20.68 11.56 8.81
N GLU A 308 -19.61 10.93 8.32
CA GLU A 308 -18.64 11.60 7.45
C GLU A 308 -19.13 11.76 6.03
N GLN A 309 -20.01 10.88 5.55
CA GLN A 309 -20.58 10.99 4.19
C GLN A 309 -21.25 12.35 3.96
N SER A 310 -21.92 12.92 4.98
CA SER A 310 -22.56 14.23 4.88
C SER A 310 -21.61 15.42 4.84
N SER A 311 -20.32 15.23 5.14
CA SER A 311 -19.30 16.30 5.08
C SER A 311 -18.37 16.21 3.88
N VAL A 312 -18.70 15.34 2.91
CA VAL A 312 -17.95 15.21 1.66
C VAL A 312 -18.38 16.29 0.68
N GLU A 313 -17.40 16.97 0.09
CA GLU A 313 -17.60 17.92 -1.00
C GLU A 313 -16.78 17.49 -2.21
N VAL A 314 -17.38 17.52 -3.40
CA VAL A 314 -16.69 17.28 -4.67
C VAL A 314 -16.69 18.57 -5.47
N LYS A 315 -15.49 19.08 -5.81
CA LYS A 315 -15.31 20.32 -6.55
C LYS A 315 -14.60 20.08 -7.87
N THR A 316 -15.25 20.49 -8.94
CA THR A 316 -14.70 20.44 -10.30
C THR A 316 -14.02 21.76 -10.63
N THR A 317 -12.73 21.73 -10.96
CA THR A 317 -11.97 22.89 -11.45
C THR A 317 -11.54 22.64 -12.89
N LEU A 318 -12.02 23.46 -13.82
CA LEU A 318 -11.71 23.35 -15.25
C LEU A 318 -10.84 24.52 -15.72
N ILE A 319 -9.96 24.24 -16.68
CA ILE A 319 -9.17 25.25 -17.38
C ILE A 319 -10.09 26.01 -18.32
N GLN A 320 -10.05 27.34 -18.26
CA GLN A 320 -10.81 28.20 -19.17
C GLN A 320 -10.46 27.91 -20.64
N PRO A 321 -11.44 27.61 -21.51
CA PRO A 321 -11.18 27.30 -22.91
C PRO A 321 -10.48 28.45 -23.64
N LYS A 322 -9.30 28.18 -24.21
CA LYS A 322 -8.53 29.18 -24.98
C LYS A 322 -9.12 29.35 -26.37
N LYS A 323 -9.02 30.57 -26.94
CA LYS A 323 -9.46 30.89 -28.31
C LYS A 323 -8.90 29.89 -29.35
N GLN A 324 -7.60 29.59 -29.25
CA GLN A 324 -6.93 28.61 -30.13
C GLN A 324 -7.55 27.21 -30.05
N TRP A 325 -8.07 26.77 -28.91
CA TRP A 325 -8.70 25.45 -28.77
C TRP A 325 -10.03 25.41 -29.51
N LYS A 326 -10.81 26.49 -29.43
CA LYS A 326 -12.07 26.66 -30.15
C LYS A 326 -11.85 26.70 -31.67
N GLU A 327 -10.74 27.27 -32.12
CA GLU A 327 -10.42 27.42 -33.54
C GLU A 327 -9.77 26.16 -34.15
N THR A 328 -8.91 25.46 -33.40
CA THR A 328 -8.10 24.36 -33.94
C THR A 328 -8.58 22.97 -33.51
N GLY A 329 -9.48 22.88 -32.54
CA GLY A 329 -9.87 21.62 -31.89
C GLY A 329 -8.74 20.93 -31.12
N LYS A 330 -7.58 21.59 -30.94
CA LYS A 330 -6.43 21.04 -30.21
C LYS A 330 -6.53 21.35 -28.72
N VAL A 331 -7.36 20.57 -28.02
CA VAL A 331 -7.54 20.64 -26.57
C VAL A 331 -6.49 19.73 -25.88
N PRO A 332 -5.88 20.16 -24.76
CA PRO A 332 -5.02 19.28 -23.96
C PRO A 332 -5.77 18.05 -23.46
N ASN A 333 -5.05 16.94 -23.26
CA ASN A 333 -5.65 15.73 -22.72
C ASN A 333 -6.22 15.92 -21.31
N VAL A 334 -5.61 16.79 -20.50
CA VAL A 334 -6.07 17.12 -19.14
C VAL A 334 -6.54 18.57 -19.13
N VAL A 335 -7.80 18.77 -18.79
CA VAL A 335 -8.47 20.08 -18.83
C VAL A 335 -8.96 20.55 -17.47
N GLY A 336 -8.62 19.82 -16.42
CA GLY A 336 -9.03 20.17 -15.07
C GLY A 336 -8.70 19.11 -14.05
N LYS A 337 -9.28 19.28 -12.87
CA LYS A 337 -9.20 18.33 -11.77
C LYS A 337 -10.51 18.30 -10.99
N LEU A 338 -10.80 17.14 -10.42
CA LEU A 338 -11.86 16.91 -9.47
C LEU A 338 -11.21 16.77 -8.09
N ASP A 339 -11.38 17.78 -7.24
CA ASP A 339 -10.88 17.77 -5.87
C ASP A 339 -12.00 17.28 -4.94
N ILE A 340 -11.69 16.30 -4.11
CA ILE A 340 -12.62 15.74 -3.15
C ILE A 340 -12.16 16.13 -1.75
N TYR A 341 -13.08 16.66 -0.95
CA TYR A 341 -12.85 17.11 0.40
C TYR A 341 -13.72 16.34 1.39
N ARG A 342 -13.23 16.18 2.61
CA ARG A 342 -14.00 15.72 3.77
C ARG A 342 -13.76 16.70 4.90
N SER A 343 -14.82 17.39 5.33
CA SER A 343 -14.72 18.40 6.40
C SER A 343 -13.65 19.48 6.12
N GLY A 344 -13.49 19.88 4.86
CA GLY A 344 -12.50 20.87 4.42
C GLY A 344 -11.09 20.33 4.12
N GLU A 345 -10.77 19.09 4.50
CA GLU A 345 -9.50 18.45 4.17
C GLU A 345 -9.57 17.77 2.80
N THR A 346 -8.59 18.00 1.92
CA THR A 346 -8.49 17.28 0.64
C THR A 346 -8.20 15.80 0.90
N ILE A 347 -9.09 14.91 0.43
CA ILE A 347 -8.91 13.45 0.54
C ILE A 347 -8.35 12.82 -0.74
N ASP A 348 -8.69 13.37 -1.91
CA ASP A 348 -8.19 12.89 -3.21
C ASP A 348 -8.33 14.02 -4.26
N SER A 349 -7.52 13.94 -5.32
CA SER A 349 -7.59 14.84 -6.47
C SER A 349 -7.32 14.05 -7.74
N VAL A 350 -8.29 14.02 -8.65
CA VAL A 350 -8.19 13.27 -9.92
C VAL A 350 -8.14 14.20 -11.13
N PRO A 351 -7.26 13.95 -12.11
CA PRO A 351 -7.27 14.69 -13.37
C PRO A 351 -8.57 14.45 -14.15
N ILE A 352 -9.11 15.52 -14.72
CA ILE A 352 -10.24 15.47 -15.64
C ILE A 352 -9.72 15.51 -17.07
N TYR A 353 -10.12 14.54 -17.86
CA TYR A 353 -9.68 14.36 -19.24
C TYR A 353 -10.73 14.87 -20.21
N PHE A 354 -10.27 15.38 -21.34
CA PHE A 354 -11.12 15.77 -22.47
C PHE A 354 -11.15 14.64 -23.50
N GLU A 355 -12.34 14.22 -23.89
CA GLU A 355 -12.56 13.29 -25.00
C GLU A 355 -12.89 14.09 -26.25
N LYS A 356 -12.06 13.93 -27.28
CA LYS A 356 -12.34 14.54 -28.58
C LYS A 356 -13.49 13.77 -29.21
N GLN A 357 -14.66 14.40 -29.38
CA GLN A 357 -15.67 13.85 -30.29
C GLN A 357 -15.00 13.66 -31.65
N THR A 358 -14.89 12.41 -32.09
CA THR A 358 -14.51 12.10 -33.46
C THR A 358 -15.76 12.39 -34.30
N GLU A 359 -15.74 13.48 -35.06
CA GLU A 359 -16.79 13.75 -36.03
C GLU A 359 -16.85 12.60 -37.04
N GLN A 360 -18.04 11.99 -37.11
CA GLN A 360 -18.61 11.13 -38.15
C GLN A 360 -17.99 9.74 -38.38
N GLN A 361 -18.72 8.70 -37.92
CA GLN A 361 -18.91 7.51 -38.75
C GLN A 361 -19.47 7.98 -40.10
N GLU A 362 -18.78 7.68 -41.21
CA GLU A 362 -19.28 7.92 -42.58
C GLU A 362 -20.77 7.57 -42.66
N GLY A 363 -21.62 8.56 -42.94
CA GLY A 363 -23.05 8.32 -43.10
C GLY A 363 -23.29 7.34 -44.24
N PHE A 364 -24.37 6.57 -44.16
CA PHE A 364 -24.77 5.63 -45.23
C PHE A 364 -24.74 6.30 -46.63
N PHE A 365 -25.09 7.59 -46.71
CA PHE A 365 -25.03 8.38 -47.94
C PHE A 365 -23.62 8.63 -48.48
N ASP A 366 -22.60 8.77 -47.62
CA ASP A 366 -21.20 8.91 -48.06
C ASP A 366 -20.65 7.57 -48.60
N ARG A 367 -21.09 6.45 -48.02
CA ARG A 367 -20.82 5.10 -48.57
C ARG A 367 -21.50 4.86 -49.92
N VAL A 368 -22.74 5.31 -50.09
CA VAL A 368 -23.49 5.17 -51.36
C VAL A 368 -22.91 6.07 -52.45
N LYS A 369 -22.52 7.32 -52.14
CA LYS A 369 -21.82 8.19 -53.09
C LYS A 369 -20.52 7.55 -53.58
N ARG A 370 -19.72 6.98 -52.67
CA ARG A 370 -18.46 6.30 -53.04
C ARG A 370 -18.70 5.09 -53.95
N LEU A 371 -19.76 4.31 -53.74
CA LEU A 371 -20.13 3.20 -54.61
C LEU A 371 -20.60 3.66 -56.00
N MET A 372 -21.34 4.76 -56.09
CA MET A 372 -21.77 5.32 -57.39
C MET A 372 -20.60 5.90 -58.20
N PHE A 373 -19.65 6.58 -57.54
CA PHE A 373 -18.46 7.11 -58.23
C PHE A 373 -17.47 6.03 -58.69
N ILE A 374 -17.47 4.84 -58.06
CA ILE A 374 -16.70 3.69 -58.53
C ILE A 374 -17.35 3.06 -59.78
N GLN A 375 -18.67 3.15 -59.94
CA GLN A 375 -19.38 2.63 -61.12
C GLN A 375 -19.39 3.56 -62.33
N SER A 376 -19.12 4.86 -62.16
CA SER A 376 -19.10 5.83 -63.28
C SER A 376 -17.72 6.04 -63.92
N GLY A 377 -16.70 5.26 -63.53
CA GLY A 377 -15.35 5.33 -64.08
C GLY A 377 -15.18 4.51 -65.37
N ALA A 378 -15.93 4.84 -66.43
CA ALA A 378 -15.67 4.37 -67.79
C ALA A 378 -15.20 5.54 -68.66
N LYS A 379 -13.89 5.50 -68.99
CA LYS A 379 -13.17 6.11 -70.13
C LYS A 379 -13.61 7.47 -70.67
N THR A 380 -12.67 8.42 -70.68
CA THR A 380 -12.32 9.18 -71.90
C THR A 380 -10.82 9.48 -71.91
N ASP A 381 -10.24 9.24 -73.09
CA ASP A 381 -8.82 9.27 -73.43
C ASP A 381 -8.21 10.69 -73.49
N GLY A 382 -6.88 10.76 -73.35
CA GLY A 382 -6.03 11.93 -73.53
C GLY A 382 -4.57 11.61 -73.24
#